data_AF-A0A0D9PC98-F1
#
_entry.id   AF-A0A0D9PC98-F1
#
_cell.length_a   1.000
_cell.length_b   1.000
_cell.length_c   1.000
_cell.angle_alpha   90.00
_cell.angle_beta   90.00
_cell.angle_gamma   90.00
#
_symmetry.space_group_name_H-M   'P 1'
#
loop_
_entity.id
_entity.type
_entity.pdbx_description
1 polymer ?
#
loop_
_entity_poly.entity_id
_entity_poly.type
_entity_poly.pdbx_seq_one_letter_code
_entity_poly.pdbx_strand_id
1 'polypeptide(L)'
;MASPALETKTANREGTQAHRFVVTAFLTGSRILGRSFMAAYKQAQAASQYQRAQAKAGGGAASGRASLASGMTLDEACKILNVKPPAGGQANVEEVLERYKRLFDANDPEKGGSFYLQSKIVRAKERFERELGPIREQAEQEAQVKEGWKPKVYKDK
;
A
#
# COMPACT_ATOMS: atom_id res chain seq x y z
N MET A 1 86.41 11.75 18.22
CA MET A 1 86.46 10.35 17.78
C MET A 1 85.07 9.94 17.34
N ALA A 2 84.94 9.57 16.07
CA ALA A 2 83.69 9.11 15.49
C ALA A 2 83.39 7.68 15.97
N SER A 3 82.11 7.39 16.21
CA SER A 3 81.60 6.01 16.20
C SER A 3 80.24 5.99 15.50
N PRO A 4 79.98 5.03 14.60
CA PRO A 4 78.92 5.13 13.60
C PRO A 4 77.66 4.30 13.94
N ALA A 5 76.56 4.74 13.33
CA ALA A 5 75.44 3.99 12.76
C ALA A 5 74.92 2.73 13.51
N LEU A 6 73.70 2.86 14.05
CA LEU A 6 72.72 1.78 14.07
C LEU A 6 71.41 2.29 13.45
N GLU A 7 71.39 2.36 12.12
CA GLU A 7 70.17 2.60 11.36
C GLU A 7 69.46 1.26 11.14
N THR A 8 68.53 0.92 12.05
CA THR A 8 67.69 -0.28 11.93
C THR A 8 66.29 0.11 11.46
N LYS A 9 66.06 -0.09 10.16
CA LYS A 9 64.82 -0.62 9.55
C LYS A 9 63.50 -0.27 10.27
N THR A 10 62.93 0.89 9.97
CA THR A 10 61.55 1.24 10.36
C THR A 10 60.69 1.72 9.18
N ALA A 11 60.87 1.15 7.99
CA ALA A 11 60.01 1.46 6.84
C ALA A 11 59.06 0.30 6.49
N ASN A 12 58.15 -0.12 7.39
CA ASN A 12 56.96 -0.90 6.97
C ASN A 12 55.81 -1.08 7.99
N ARG A 13 55.59 -0.15 8.95
CA ARG A 13 54.53 -0.31 9.98
C ARG A 13 53.31 0.60 9.83
N GLU A 14 53.23 1.39 8.77
CA GLU A 14 52.10 2.33 8.59
C GLU A 14 51.01 1.79 7.65
N GLY A 15 51.40 1.12 6.55
CA GLY A 15 50.44 0.47 5.64
C GLY A 15 49.70 -0.72 6.28
N THR A 16 50.24 -1.28 7.37
CA THR A 16 49.68 -2.46 8.05
C THR A 16 48.56 -2.15 9.05
N GLN A 17 48.44 -0.90 9.49
CA GLN A 17 47.44 -0.52 10.48
C GLN A 17 46.16 0.00 9.83
N ALA A 18 46.27 0.83 8.79
CA ALA A 18 45.12 1.41 8.09
C ALA A 18 44.18 0.34 7.51
N HIS A 19 44.71 -0.72 6.89
CA HIS A 19 43.87 -1.78 6.34
C HIS A 19 43.16 -2.60 7.44
N ARG A 20 43.76 -2.75 8.63
CA ARG A 20 43.11 -3.42 9.76
C ARG A 20 41.95 -2.60 10.29
N PHE A 21 42.11 -1.27 10.39
CA PHE A 21 41.02 -0.37 10.77
C PHE A 21 39.88 -0.38 9.75
N VAL A 22 40.19 -0.33 8.45
CA VAL A 22 39.17 -0.41 7.39
C VAL A 22 38.44 -1.76 7.40
N VAL A 23 39.17 -2.87 7.53
CA VAL A 23 38.59 -4.22 7.60
C VAL A 23 37.73 -4.39 8.85
N THR A 24 38.18 -3.91 10.02
CA THR A 24 37.40 -3.96 11.27
C THR A 24 36.16 -3.09 11.20
N ALA A 25 36.24 -1.89 10.61
CA ALA A 25 35.08 -1.01 10.41
C ALA A 25 34.05 -1.64 9.47
N PHE A 26 34.50 -2.26 8.38
CA PHE A 26 33.63 -2.95 7.43
C PHE A 26 32.95 -4.19 8.04
N LEU A 27 33.71 -5.04 8.74
CA LEU A 27 33.19 -6.25 9.39
C LEU A 27 32.19 -5.93 10.52
N THR A 28 32.41 -4.83 11.25
CA THR A 28 31.52 -4.42 12.33
C THR A 28 30.28 -3.71 11.80
N GLY A 29 30.45 -2.81 10.81
CA GLY A 29 29.34 -2.10 10.16
C GLY A 29 28.39 -3.04 9.42
N SER A 30 28.92 -4.05 8.72
CA SER A 30 28.12 -5.03 7.98
C SER A 30 27.24 -5.91 8.88
N ARG A 31 27.70 -6.27 10.10
CA ARG A 31 26.89 -7.07 11.05
C ARG A 31 25.66 -6.31 11.56
N ILE A 32 25.79 -5.01 11.79
CA ILE A 32 24.70 -4.16 12.30
C ILE A 32 23.63 -3.99 11.22
N LEU A 33 24.06 -3.65 10.00
CA LEU A 33 23.17 -3.51 8.85
C LEU A 33 22.48 -4.84 8.53
N GLY A 34 23.21 -5.95 8.44
CA GLY A 34 22.65 -7.27 8.12
C GLY A 34 21.56 -7.75 9.09
N ARG A 35 21.73 -7.52 10.40
CA ARG A 35 20.70 -7.89 11.40
C ARG A 35 19.44 -7.05 11.27
N SER A 36 19.56 -5.77 10.96
CA SER A 36 18.42 -4.87 10.75
C SER A 36 17.62 -5.23 9.49
N PHE A 37 18.30 -5.54 8.38
CA PHE A 37 17.64 -6.02 7.16
C PHE A 37 16.95 -7.37 7.37
N MET A 38 17.57 -8.32 8.08
CA MET A 38 16.96 -9.62 8.36
C MET A 38 15.75 -9.50 9.30
N ALA A 39 15.80 -8.62 10.31
CA ALA A 39 14.67 -8.35 11.19
C ALA A 39 13.50 -7.72 10.41
N ALA A 40 13.79 -6.71 9.57
CA ALA A 40 12.80 -6.08 8.70
C ALA A 40 12.23 -7.07 7.67
N TYR A 41 13.06 -7.92 7.07
CA TYR A 41 12.62 -8.94 6.12
C TYR A 41 11.75 -10.00 6.79
N LYS A 42 12.13 -10.48 7.99
CA LYS A 42 11.30 -11.40 8.79
C LYS A 42 9.98 -10.73 9.18
N GLN A 43 10.00 -9.45 9.52
CA GLN A 43 8.78 -8.69 9.85
C GLN A 43 7.89 -8.49 8.61
N ALA A 44 8.46 -8.22 7.44
CA ALA A 44 7.73 -8.10 6.17
C ALA A 44 7.16 -9.45 5.71
N GLN A 45 7.92 -10.54 5.84
CA GLN A 45 7.47 -11.91 5.58
C GLN A 45 6.36 -12.31 6.55
N ALA A 46 6.52 -12.07 7.86
CA ALA A 46 5.47 -12.33 8.84
C ALA A 46 4.21 -11.50 8.53
N ALA A 47 4.34 -10.20 8.31
CA ALA A 47 3.23 -9.32 7.98
C ALA A 47 2.50 -9.76 6.69
N SER A 48 3.23 -10.20 5.66
CA SER A 48 2.62 -10.69 4.41
C SER A 48 1.96 -12.06 4.58
N GLN A 49 2.48 -12.95 5.42
CA GLN A 49 1.82 -14.23 5.74
C GLN A 49 0.58 -14.03 6.60
N TYR A 50 0.61 -13.14 7.60
CA TYR A 50 -0.58 -12.74 8.37
C TYR A 50 -1.64 -12.05 7.50
N GLN A 51 -1.23 -11.29 6.49
CA GLN A 51 -2.15 -10.69 5.51
C GLN A 51 -2.78 -11.74 4.58
N ARG A 52 -1.99 -12.70 4.08
CA ARG A 52 -2.51 -13.81 3.24
C ARG A 52 -3.42 -14.75 4.02
N ALA A 53 -3.14 -14.98 5.31
CA ALA A 53 -4.00 -15.76 6.19
C ALA A 53 -5.33 -15.04 6.49
N GLN A 54 -5.29 -13.72 6.74
CA GLN A 54 -6.51 -12.93 6.95
C GLN A 54 -7.35 -12.76 5.68
N ALA A 55 -6.71 -12.67 4.50
CA ALA A 55 -7.42 -12.64 3.21
C ALA A 55 -8.15 -13.96 2.90
N LYS A 56 -7.64 -15.12 3.36
CA LYS A 56 -8.32 -16.41 3.21
C LYS A 56 -9.42 -16.67 4.25
N ALA A 57 -9.40 -15.97 5.39
CA ALA A 57 -10.34 -16.17 6.50
C ALA A 57 -11.54 -15.20 6.47
N GLY A 58 -11.77 -14.46 5.39
CA GLY A 58 -12.91 -13.53 5.26
C GLY A 58 -12.88 -12.34 6.23
N GLY A 59 -11.77 -12.13 6.94
CA GLY A 59 -11.61 -11.04 7.90
C GLY A 59 -11.16 -9.75 7.21
N GLY A 60 -12.00 -8.72 7.25
CA GLY A 60 -11.83 -7.39 6.65
C GLY A 60 -10.61 -6.56 7.09
N ALA A 61 -9.52 -7.19 7.54
CA ALA A 61 -8.28 -6.53 7.95
C ALA A 61 -7.36 -6.13 6.78
N ALA A 62 -7.64 -6.60 5.56
CA ALA A 62 -7.00 -6.08 4.34
C ALA A 62 -7.45 -4.62 4.03
N SER A 63 -8.62 -4.20 4.53
CA SER A 63 -9.13 -2.83 4.35
C SER A 63 -8.31 -1.79 5.13
N GLY A 64 -7.76 -2.17 6.29
CA GLY A 64 -7.00 -1.27 7.16
C GLY A 64 -5.64 -0.88 6.60
N ARG A 65 -4.93 -1.77 5.89
CA ARG A 65 -3.59 -1.48 5.34
C ARG A 65 -3.59 -0.90 3.93
N ALA A 66 -4.66 -1.13 3.16
CA ALA A 66 -4.93 -0.33 1.95
C ALA A 66 -5.27 1.14 2.33
N SER A 67 -5.90 1.35 3.49
CA SER A 67 -6.14 2.68 4.05
C SER A 67 -4.85 3.35 4.56
N LEU A 68 -3.97 2.59 5.19
CA LEU A 68 -2.65 3.08 5.65
C LEU A 68 -1.65 3.41 4.52
N ALA A 69 -1.95 3.05 3.26
CA ALA A 69 -1.14 3.37 2.09
C ALA A 69 -1.66 4.56 1.24
N SER A 70 -2.64 5.34 1.75
CA SER A 70 -3.29 6.50 1.11
C SER A 70 -4.55 6.21 0.27
N GLY A 71 -5.47 5.37 0.77
CA GLY A 71 -6.74 5.08 0.09
C GLY A 71 -7.96 5.18 1.02
N MET A 72 -8.99 5.91 0.62
CA MET A 72 -10.29 5.92 1.32
C MET A 72 -10.98 4.55 1.18
N THR A 73 -11.56 4.03 2.26
CA THR A 73 -12.34 2.77 2.25
C THR A 73 -13.77 3.01 1.71
N LEU A 74 -14.45 1.95 1.27
CA LEU A 74 -15.85 2.06 0.79
C LEU A 74 -16.80 2.47 1.92
N ASP A 75 -16.61 1.95 3.13
CA ASP A 75 -17.40 2.31 4.29
C ASP A 75 -17.23 3.80 4.66
N GLU A 76 -16.00 4.30 4.64
CA GLU A 76 -15.73 5.73 4.81
C GLU A 76 -16.37 6.57 3.72
N ALA A 77 -16.30 6.14 2.46
CA ALA A 77 -16.92 6.84 1.34
C ALA A 77 -18.45 6.91 1.50
N CYS A 78 -19.10 5.81 1.92
CA CYS A 78 -20.53 5.77 2.17
C CYS A 78 -20.93 6.72 3.31
N LYS A 79 -20.13 6.77 4.38
CA LYS A 79 -20.34 7.70 5.50
C LYS A 79 -20.16 9.16 5.08
N ILE A 80 -19.13 9.49 4.31
CA ILE A 80 -18.87 10.85 3.82
C ILE A 80 -20.02 11.33 2.93
N LEU A 81 -20.52 10.47 2.04
CA LEU A 81 -21.62 10.79 1.12
C LEU A 81 -23.01 10.64 1.78
N ASN A 82 -23.06 10.11 3.01
CA ASN A 82 -24.28 9.79 3.74
C ASN A 82 -25.26 8.94 2.92
N VAL A 83 -24.75 7.84 2.37
CA VAL A 83 -25.50 6.86 1.58
C VAL A 83 -25.38 5.47 2.19
N LYS A 84 -26.34 4.61 1.87
CA LYS A 84 -26.27 3.20 2.30
C LYS A 84 -25.21 2.46 1.48
N PRO A 85 -24.49 1.50 2.08
CA PRO A 85 -23.63 0.59 1.34
C PRO A 85 -24.43 -0.14 0.25
N PRO A 86 -23.81 -0.45 -0.90
CA PRO A 86 -24.47 -1.24 -1.94
C PRO A 86 -24.83 -2.61 -1.38
N ALA A 87 -26.13 -2.85 -1.15
CA ALA A 87 -26.65 -4.08 -0.58
C ALA A 87 -27.34 -4.89 -1.69
N GLY A 88 -26.93 -6.15 -1.88
CA GLY A 88 -27.59 -7.06 -2.81
C GLY A 88 -27.41 -6.73 -4.30
N GLY A 89 -26.26 -6.18 -4.69
CA GLY A 89 -25.96 -5.87 -6.10
C GLY A 89 -26.63 -4.60 -6.65
N GLN A 90 -27.47 -3.93 -5.84
CA GLN A 90 -28.08 -2.65 -6.20
C GLN A 90 -27.33 -1.52 -5.51
N ALA A 91 -26.60 -0.74 -6.29
CA ALA A 91 -25.95 0.48 -5.85
C ALA A 91 -26.76 1.67 -6.36
N ASN A 92 -27.22 2.54 -5.45
CA ASN A 92 -28.02 3.72 -5.78
C ASN A 92 -27.11 4.85 -6.27
N VAL A 93 -26.73 4.80 -7.55
CA VAL A 93 -25.77 5.75 -8.16
C VAL A 93 -26.35 7.16 -8.19
N GLU A 94 -27.65 7.28 -8.47
CA GLU A 94 -28.37 8.54 -8.53
C GLU A 94 -28.32 9.28 -7.18
N GLU A 95 -28.61 8.57 -6.08
CA GLU A 95 -28.54 9.15 -4.72
C GLU A 95 -27.12 9.59 -4.37
N VAL A 96 -26.11 8.82 -4.75
CA VAL A 96 -24.69 9.18 -4.53
C VAL A 96 -24.33 10.46 -5.28
N LEU A 97 -24.73 10.59 -6.54
CA LEU A 97 -24.45 11.78 -7.35
C LEU A 97 -25.16 13.02 -6.82
N GLU A 98 -26.42 12.88 -6.39
CA GLU A 98 -27.17 13.98 -5.76
C GLU A 98 -26.50 14.44 -4.47
N ARG A 99 -26.15 13.50 -3.58
CA ARG A 99 -25.46 13.79 -2.32
C ARG A 99 -24.10 14.42 -2.55
N TYR A 100 -23.33 13.89 -3.50
CA TYR A 100 -22.04 14.45 -3.91
C TYR A 100 -22.17 15.91 -4.34
N LYS A 101 -23.09 16.23 -5.27
CA LYS A 101 -23.27 17.61 -5.76
C LYS A 101 -23.59 18.56 -4.61
N ARG A 102 -24.55 18.19 -3.77
CA ARG A 102 -24.95 19.02 -2.62
C ARG A 102 -23.80 19.28 -1.65
N LEU A 103 -23.03 18.25 -1.31
CA LEU A 103 -21.90 18.37 -0.40
C LEU A 103 -20.73 19.14 -1.03
N PHE A 104 -20.48 18.94 -2.32
CA PHE A 104 -19.42 19.62 -3.06
C PHE A 104 -19.68 21.13 -3.14
N ASP A 105 -20.90 21.52 -3.53
CA ASP A 105 -21.29 22.92 -3.68
C ASP A 105 -21.33 23.66 -2.33
N ALA A 106 -21.77 22.97 -1.27
CA ALA A 106 -21.79 23.51 0.08
C ALA A 106 -20.40 23.70 0.70
N ASN A 107 -19.38 22.98 0.20
CA ASN A 107 -17.99 23.05 0.70
C ASN A 107 -17.05 23.72 -0.30
N ASP A 108 -17.58 24.48 -1.24
CA ASP A 108 -16.82 25.24 -2.22
C ASP A 108 -15.89 26.28 -1.52
N PRO A 109 -14.55 26.19 -1.68
CA PRO A 109 -13.61 27.13 -1.08
C PRO A 109 -13.88 28.59 -1.44
N GLU A 110 -14.39 28.85 -2.64
CA GLU A 110 -14.71 30.22 -3.07
C GLU A 110 -15.90 30.81 -2.31
N LYS A 111 -16.77 29.96 -1.76
CA LYS A 111 -17.95 30.35 -0.96
C LYS A 111 -17.69 30.26 0.55
N GLY A 112 -16.42 30.16 0.97
CA GLY A 112 -16.05 30.01 2.38
C GLY A 112 -16.07 28.58 2.90
N GLY A 113 -16.16 27.58 2.01
CA GLY A 113 -16.02 26.17 2.32
C GLY A 113 -14.56 25.74 2.54
N SER A 114 -14.36 24.44 2.83
CA SER A 114 -13.02 23.87 3.03
C SER A 114 -12.58 23.03 1.84
N PHE A 115 -11.44 23.41 1.25
CA PHE A 115 -10.80 22.63 0.18
C PHE A 115 -10.49 21.19 0.62
N TYR A 116 -10.17 20.99 1.91
CA TYR A 116 -9.92 19.67 2.44
C TYR A 116 -11.19 18.81 2.43
N LEU A 117 -12.32 19.37 2.88
CA LEU A 117 -13.60 18.65 2.88
C LEU A 117 -14.07 18.36 1.46
N GLN A 118 -13.98 19.34 0.57
CA GLN A 118 -14.28 19.16 -0.85
C GLN A 118 -13.41 18.05 -1.46
N SER A 119 -12.11 18.04 -1.19
CA SER A 119 -11.19 16.99 -1.62
C SER A 119 -11.60 15.61 -1.08
N LYS A 120 -12.04 15.51 0.17
CA LYS A 120 -12.54 14.25 0.75
C LYS A 120 -13.83 13.77 0.08
N ILE A 121 -14.75 14.67 -0.23
CA ILE A 121 -16.01 14.36 -0.93
C ILE A 121 -15.72 13.81 -2.33
N VAL A 122 -14.76 14.41 -3.06
CA VAL A 122 -14.31 13.91 -4.37
C VAL A 122 -13.73 12.50 -4.26
N ARG A 123 -12.81 12.27 -3.29
CA ARG A 123 -12.23 10.94 -3.06
C ARG A 123 -13.28 9.89 -2.69
N ALA A 124 -14.33 10.28 -1.96
CA ALA A 124 -15.44 9.39 -1.62
C ALA A 124 -16.22 8.95 -2.87
N LYS A 125 -16.53 9.89 -3.77
CA LYS A 125 -17.16 9.58 -5.06
C LYS A 125 -16.29 8.63 -5.89
N GLU A 126 -15.01 8.95 -6.08
CA GLU A 126 -14.07 8.11 -6.83
C GLU A 126 -14.00 6.69 -6.26
N ARG A 127 -13.99 6.57 -4.92
CA ARG A 127 -13.97 5.27 -4.25
C ARG A 127 -15.25 4.48 -4.49
N PHE A 128 -16.40 5.13 -4.41
CA PHE A 128 -17.70 4.50 -4.65
C PHE A 128 -17.83 4.01 -6.10
N GLU A 129 -17.43 4.84 -7.08
CA GLU A 129 -17.45 4.51 -8.52
C GLU A 129 -16.53 3.32 -8.85
N ARG A 130 -15.40 3.20 -8.17
CA ARG A 130 -14.47 2.07 -8.36
C ARG A 130 -15.06 0.73 -7.93
N GLU A 131 -15.92 0.72 -6.90
CA GLU A 131 -16.54 -0.50 -6.38
C GLU A 131 -17.79 -0.91 -7.20
N LEU A 132 -18.41 0.04 -7.90
CA LEU A 132 -19.56 -0.20 -8.79
C LEU A 132 -19.24 -1.09 -10.00
N GLY A 133 -18.05 -0.92 -10.60
CA GLY A 133 -17.60 -1.72 -11.74
C GLY A 133 -17.65 -3.24 -11.48
N PRO A 134 -16.91 -3.75 -10.48
CA PRO A 134 -16.90 -5.17 -10.16
C PRO A 134 -18.26 -5.68 -9.67
N ILE A 135 -19.09 -4.86 -9.00
CA ILE A 135 -20.44 -5.27 -8.57
C ILE A 135 -21.35 -5.50 -9.78
N ARG A 136 -21.27 -4.66 -10.82
CA ARG A 136 -22.06 -4.84 -12.06
C ARG A 136 -21.64 -6.11 -12.81
N GLU A 137 -20.33 -6.33 -12.95
CA GLU A 137 -19.80 -7.54 -13.61
C GLU A 137 -20.17 -8.82 -12.85
N GLN A 138 -20.14 -8.81 -11.51
CA GLN A 138 -20.54 -9.94 -10.68
C GLN A 138 -22.04 -10.20 -10.77
N ALA A 139 -22.87 -9.15 -10.75
CA ALA A 139 -24.32 -9.29 -10.93
C ALA A 139 -24.68 -9.84 -12.33
N GLU A 140 -23.96 -9.41 -13.38
CA GLU A 140 -24.12 -9.94 -14.73
C GLU A 140 -23.65 -11.39 -14.85
N GLN A 141 -22.56 -11.77 -14.16
CA GLN A 141 -22.09 -13.15 -14.11
C GLN A 141 -23.06 -14.05 -13.33
N GLU A 142 -23.59 -13.60 -12.20
CA GLU A 142 -24.61 -14.32 -11.43
C GLU A 142 -25.91 -14.45 -12.22
N ALA A 143 -26.32 -13.42 -12.97
CA ALA A 143 -27.44 -13.49 -13.90
C ALA A 143 -27.17 -14.50 -15.03
N GLN A 144 -25.99 -14.48 -15.65
CA GLN A 144 -25.60 -15.44 -16.70
C GLN A 144 -25.48 -16.88 -16.19
N VAL A 145 -25.04 -17.09 -14.94
CA VAL A 145 -24.99 -18.40 -14.29
C VAL A 145 -26.40 -18.91 -13.97
N LYS A 146 -27.28 -18.02 -13.52
CA LYS A 146 -28.69 -18.34 -13.19
C LYS A 146 -29.55 -18.57 -14.44
N GLU A 147 -29.23 -17.91 -15.55
CA GLU A 147 -29.88 -18.07 -16.87
C GLU A 147 -29.37 -19.29 -17.66
N GLY A 148 -28.40 -20.04 -17.12
CA GLY A 148 -27.87 -21.26 -17.72
C GLY A 148 -26.67 -21.01 -18.63
N TRP A 149 -25.50 -21.46 -18.15
CA TRP A 149 -24.21 -21.48 -18.83
C TRP A 149 -24.29 -22.01 -20.28
N LYS A 150 -24.11 -21.13 -21.28
CA LYS A 150 -23.87 -21.48 -22.69
C LYS A 150 -22.49 -20.98 -23.12
N PRO A 151 -21.43 -21.79 -22.98
CA PRO A 151 -20.10 -21.36 -23.35
C PRO A 151 -20.04 -21.25 -24.88
N LYS A 152 -19.68 -20.07 -25.40
CA LYS A 152 -19.27 -19.92 -26.80
C LYS A 152 -17.91 -20.60 -26.95
N VAL A 153 -17.93 -21.90 -27.22
CA VAL A 153 -16.74 -22.62 -27.69
C VAL A 153 -16.45 -22.07 -29.08
N TYR A 154 -15.47 -21.18 -29.19
CA TYR A 154 -14.85 -20.91 -30.48
C TYR A 154 -14.23 -22.23 -30.94
N LYS A 155 -14.85 -22.83 -31.96
CA LYS A 155 -14.18 -23.86 -32.76
C LYS A 155 -13.24 -23.12 -33.69
N ASP A 156 -11.96 -23.13 -33.33
CA ASP A 156 -10.88 -22.91 -34.29
C ASP A 156 -11.06 -23.93 -35.43
N LYS A 157 -11.09 -23.42 -36.67
CA LYS A 157 -11.07 -24.22 -37.89
C LYS A 157 -9.63 -24.45 -38.33
#